data_AF-A0A3A6R0I7-F1
#
_entry.id   AF-A0A3A6R0I7-F1
#
_cell.length_a   1.000
_cell.length_b   1.000
_cell.length_c   1.000
_cell.angle_alpha   90.00
_cell.angle_beta   90.00
_cell.angle_gamma   90.00
#
_symmetry.space_group_name_H-M   'P 1'
#
loop_
_entity.id
_entity.type
_entity.pdbx_description
1 polymer ?
#
loop_
_entity_poly.entity_id
_entity_poly.type
_entity_poly.pdbx_seq_one_letter_code
_entity_poly.pdbx_strand_id
1 'polypeptide(L)'
;MSHQNITGCSIKGVVTSFVQAKGYGFINGDDGERYFVHVNDVLGDQGLVTGHRVTFVPTPSPKGSKAKQVVPGLGPTPIYAEPDSFIWSKGGPPPGMEVVLTIGSGWGKSNDPNEARQNLTNQAREMGANAVLNVTMDKWTESQPFSNYCSTMHCFSAEFAVVKVISSSSDPEVIARAEQEMQALTDWWNNLPVQPVRPDNPWAESAGETRLVDPAKVKLVLGLFKSWTWTFVRIFGQSLLYLGRLAFKVVRERLASSSGAGGKKPEAPGE
;
A
#
# COMPACT_ATOMS: atom_id res chain seq x y z
N MET A 1 8.57 20.78 29.05
CA MET A 1 7.79 20.93 27.80
C MET A 1 6.69 21.94 28.09
N SER A 2 6.82 23.15 27.54
CA SER A 2 5.93 24.28 27.83
C SER A 2 4.57 24.09 27.16
N HIS A 3 3.57 23.70 27.96
CA HIS A 3 2.17 23.77 27.56
C HIS A 3 1.78 25.24 27.43
N GLN A 4 1.80 25.78 26.21
CA GLN A 4 1.22 27.08 25.91
C GLN A 4 -0.30 26.93 26.08
N ASN A 5 -0.84 27.47 27.17
CA ASN A 5 -2.28 27.54 27.40
C ASN A 5 -2.92 28.34 26.26
N ILE A 6 -3.79 27.68 25.52
CA ILE A 6 -4.59 28.28 24.45
C ILE A 6 -5.64 29.17 25.12
N THR A 7 -5.37 30.47 25.24
CA THR A 7 -6.20 31.44 25.97
C THR A 7 -7.37 32.01 25.16
N GLY A 8 -7.69 31.41 24.00
CA GLY A 8 -8.86 31.73 23.19
C GLY A 8 -9.81 30.54 23.07
N CYS A 9 -11.06 30.79 22.67
CA CYS A 9 -12.02 29.74 22.32
C CYS A 9 -11.46 28.91 21.16
N SER A 10 -10.81 27.79 21.47
CA SER A 10 -10.19 26.92 20.47
C SER A 10 -11.25 26.05 19.82
N ILE A 11 -11.20 25.93 18.50
CA ILE A 11 -12.10 25.07 17.72
C ILE A 11 -11.28 23.98 17.02
N LYS A 12 -11.98 22.92 16.60
CA LYS A 12 -11.42 21.83 15.82
C LYS A 12 -11.77 22.00 14.34
N GLY A 13 -10.97 21.40 13.48
CA GLY A 13 -11.23 21.36 12.05
C GLY A 13 -10.33 20.40 11.30
N VAL A 14 -10.53 20.31 9.99
CA VAL A 14 -9.77 19.45 9.08
C VAL A 14 -9.05 20.29 8.03
N VAL A 15 -7.77 20.02 7.81
CA VAL A 15 -6.98 20.67 6.75
C VAL A 15 -7.51 20.22 5.38
N THR A 16 -8.04 21.15 4.58
CA THR A 16 -8.57 20.82 3.24
C THR A 16 -7.50 20.92 2.15
N SER A 17 -6.51 21.78 2.35
CA SER A 17 -5.40 21.94 1.42
C SER A 17 -4.22 22.56 2.16
N PHE A 18 -3.02 22.04 1.93
CA PHE A 18 -1.79 22.64 2.44
C PHE A 18 -0.68 22.48 1.40
N VAL A 19 -0.07 23.59 1.01
CA VAL A 19 1.04 23.60 0.04
C VAL A 19 2.33 23.78 0.81
N GLN A 20 3.00 22.68 1.14
CA GLN A 20 4.20 22.69 1.97
C GLN A 20 5.31 23.59 1.41
N ALA A 21 5.49 23.60 0.09
CA ALA A 21 6.47 24.46 -0.59
C ALA A 21 6.22 25.96 -0.40
N LYS A 22 4.96 26.37 -0.20
CA LYS A 22 4.58 27.78 0.00
C LYS A 22 4.27 28.10 1.48
N GLY A 23 4.19 27.10 2.34
CA GLY A 23 3.96 27.27 3.77
C GLY A 23 2.56 27.77 4.15
N TYR A 24 1.55 27.60 3.29
CA TYR A 24 0.17 28.01 3.61
C TYR A 24 -0.87 26.99 3.15
N GLY A 25 -2.07 27.10 3.73
CA GLY A 25 -3.19 26.24 3.42
C GLY A 25 -4.51 26.76 3.97
N PHE A 26 -5.49 25.86 4.00
CA PHE A 26 -6.83 26.12 4.52
C PHE A 26 -7.31 24.97 5.42
N ILE A 27 -8.05 25.34 6.45
CA ILE A 27 -8.71 24.44 7.40
C ILE A 27 -10.21 24.70 7.30
N ASN A 28 -11.03 23.67 7.18
CA ASN A 28 -12.47 23.78 7.43
C ASN A 28 -12.70 23.49 8.91
N GLY A 29 -13.24 24.48 9.63
CA GLY A 29 -13.63 24.31 11.02
C GLY A 29 -14.87 23.44 11.15
N ASP A 30 -15.04 22.82 12.31
CA ASP A 30 -16.25 22.05 12.66
C ASP A 30 -17.49 22.97 12.81
N ASP A 31 -17.28 24.29 12.82
CA ASP A 31 -18.31 25.33 12.74
C ASP A 31 -18.82 25.60 11.31
N GLY A 32 -18.22 24.94 10.30
CA GLY A 32 -18.57 25.11 8.89
C GLY A 32 -17.83 26.27 8.19
N GLU A 33 -17.00 27.01 8.91
CA GLU A 33 -16.24 28.14 8.36
C GLU A 33 -14.88 27.72 7.82
N ARG A 34 -14.34 28.50 6.87
CA ARG A 34 -13.04 28.24 6.26
C ARG A 34 -11.98 29.20 6.80
N TYR A 35 -10.90 28.63 7.32
CA TYR A 35 -9.82 29.36 7.97
C TYR A 35 -8.52 29.25 7.16
N PHE A 36 -7.84 30.37 6.99
CA PHE A 36 -6.49 30.41 6.44
C PHE A 36 -5.46 29.97 7.49
N VAL A 37 -4.49 29.13 7.10
CA VAL A 37 -3.38 28.72 7.97
C VAL A 37 -2.04 28.96 7.29
N HIS A 38 -1.05 29.39 8.07
CA HIS A 38 0.34 29.53 7.65
C HIS A 38 1.23 28.68 8.55
N VAL A 39 2.34 28.17 8.02
CA VAL A 39 3.27 27.27 8.73
C VAL A 39 3.78 27.87 10.05
N ASN A 40 3.99 29.19 10.10
CA ASN A 40 4.42 29.90 11.30
C ASN A 40 3.38 29.93 12.43
N ASP A 41 2.10 29.68 12.12
CA ASP A 41 1.04 29.62 13.13
C ASP A 41 0.82 28.19 13.65
N VAL A 42 1.53 27.19 13.09
CA VAL A 42 1.50 25.79 13.51
C VAL A 42 2.49 25.57 14.65
N LEU A 43 2.03 24.89 15.69
CA LEU A 43 2.81 24.54 16.86
C LEU A 43 3.38 23.12 16.70
N GLY A 44 4.68 22.98 16.95
CA GLY A 44 5.41 21.72 16.84
C GLY A 44 6.10 21.51 15.48
N ASP A 45 6.92 20.47 15.39
CA ASP A 45 7.72 20.15 14.18
C ASP A 45 6.95 19.31 13.14
N GLN A 46 5.70 18.93 13.43
CA GLN A 46 4.89 18.16 12.49
C GLN A 46 4.29 19.08 11.42
N GLY A 47 4.64 18.81 10.16
CA GLY A 47 4.02 19.49 9.02
C GLY A 47 2.53 19.13 8.88
N LEU A 48 1.75 20.08 8.37
CA LEU A 48 0.34 19.84 8.04
C LEU A 48 0.21 19.14 6.69
N VAL A 49 -0.66 18.14 6.63
CA VAL A 49 -1.04 17.44 5.39
C VAL A 49 -2.54 17.61 5.16
N THR A 50 -2.98 17.55 3.91
CA THR A 50 -4.41 17.50 3.60
C THR A 50 -5.08 16.31 4.31
N GLY A 51 -6.24 16.56 4.91
CA GLY A 51 -7.01 15.58 5.69
C GLY A 51 -6.68 15.61 7.19
N HIS A 52 -5.58 16.23 7.63
CA HIS A 52 -5.15 16.22 9.04
C HIS A 52 -6.17 16.91 9.96
N ARG A 53 -6.49 16.30 11.10
CA ARG A 53 -7.35 16.92 12.13
C ARG A 53 -6.52 17.86 13.00
N VAL A 54 -7.01 19.08 13.21
CA VAL A 54 -6.26 20.13 13.92
C VAL A 54 -7.14 20.84 14.93
N THR A 55 -6.52 21.38 15.98
CA THR A 55 -7.16 22.29 16.95
C THR A 55 -6.48 23.65 16.84
N PHE A 56 -7.25 24.74 16.76
CA PHE A 56 -6.73 26.08 16.54
C PHE A 56 -7.60 27.16 17.14
N VAL A 57 -7.08 28.39 17.21
CA VAL A 57 -7.83 29.58 17.63
C VAL A 57 -8.21 30.41 16.41
N PRO A 58 -9.51 30.63 16.15
CA PRO A 58 -9.96 31.47 15.06
C PRO A 58 -9.65 32.95 15.38
N THR A 59 -9.02 33.65 14.45
CA THR A 59 -8.64 35.06 14.59
C THR A 59 -9.05 35.84 13.34
N PRO A 60 -9.73 36.99 13.45
CA PRO A 60 -10.05 37.81 12.28
C PRO A 60 -8.77 38.36 11.65
N SER A 61 -8.70 38.35 10.32
CA SER A 61 -7.60 38.96 9.56
C SER A 61 -8.13 39.79 8.38
N PRO A 62 -7.34 40.72 7.83
CA PRO A 62 -7.77 41.53 6.67
C PRO A 62 -8.15 40.71 5.43
N LYS A 63 -7.68 39.47 5.35
CA LYS A 63 -7.93 38.54 4.23
C LYS A 63 -8.98 37.46 4.56
N GLY A 64 -9.71 37.61 5.66
CA GLY A 64 -10.69 36.63 6.16
C GLY A 64 -10.24 35.96 7.47
N SER A 65 -11.01 34.97 7.92
CA SER A 65 -10.72 34.25 9.16
C SER A 65 -9.40 33.46 9.06
N LYS A 66 -8.53 33.61 10.05
CA LYS A 66 -7.22 32.97 10.13
C LYS A 66 -7.12 32.07 11.35
N ALA A 67 -6.52 30.90 11.20
CA ALA A 67 -6.18 30.01 12.31
C ALA A 67 -4.83 30.40 12.94
N LYS A 68 -4.80 30.54 14.26
CA LYS A 68 -3.58 30.73 15.08
C LYS A 68 -3.43 29.61 16.11
N GLN A 69 -2.21 29.42 16.61
CA GLN A 69 -1.88 28.38 17.59
C GLN A 69 -2.39 27.00 17.16
N VAL A 70 -2.11 26.63 15.90
CA VAL A 70 -2.61 25.40 15.29
C VAL A 70 -1.83 24.22 15.85
N VAL A 71 -2.50 23.36 16.60
CA VAL A 71 -1.93 22.10 17.10
C VAL A 71 -2.33 20.98 16.14
N PRO A 72 -1.38 20.34 15.45
CA PRO A 72 -1.66 19.16 14.63
C PRO A 72 -2.08 17.99 15.53
N GLY A 73 -3.21 17.37 15.19
CA GLY A 73 -3.72 16.15 15.83
C GLY A 73 -3.24 14.89 15.12
N LEU A 74 -4.08 13.86 15.04
CA LEU A 74 -3.78 12.69 14.22
C LEU A 74 -3.78 13.06 12.73
N GLY A 75 -2.74 12.60 12.02
CA GLY A 75 -2.65 12.70 10.57
C GLY A 75 -3.64 11.80 9.85
N PRO A 76 -3.84 12.00 8.54
CA PRO A 76 -4.69 11.14 7.72
C PRO A 76 -4.14 9.71 7.73
N THR A 77 -4.83 8.83 8.45
CA THR A 77 -4.44 7.43 8.58
C THR A 77 -5.25 6.61 7.58
N PRO A 78 -4.60 5.76 6.77
CA PRO A 78 -5.32 4.86 5.87
C PRO A 78 -6.07 3.81 6.70
N ILE A 79 -7.38 3.76 6.52
CA ILE A 79 -8.28 2.78 7.13
C ILE A 79 -8.85 1.86 6.05
N TYR A 80 -9.15 0.61 6.42
CA TYR A 80 -9.81 -0.35 5.55
C TYR A 80 -11.30 -0.35 5.85
N ALA A 81 -12.08 0.35 5.02
CA ALA A 81 -13.53 0.41 5.15
C ALA A 81 -14.20 -0.72 4.36
N GLU A 82 -15.42 -1.09 4.76
CA GLU A 82 -16.25 -2.01 4.00
C GLU A 82 -16.81 -1.32 2.75
N PRO A 83 -16.91 -2.01 1.60
CA PRO A 83 -17.56 -1.43 0.43
C PRO A 83 -19.08 -1.35 0.63
N ASP A 84 -19.70 -0.28 0.13
CA ASP A 84 -21.16 -0.06 0.24
C ASP A 84 -22.00 -1.09 -0.52
N SER A 85 -21.40 -1.78 -1.50
CA SER A 85 -22.07 -2.76 -2.35
C SER A 85 -21.17 -3.94 -2.66
N PHE A 86 -21.80 -5.05 -3.08
CA PHE A 86 -21.08 -6.24 -3.51
C PHE A 86 -20.29 -5.95 -4.79
N ILE A 87 -19.01 -6.32 -4.79
CA ILE A 87 -18.12 -6.00 -5.90
C ILE A 87 -18.18 -7.09 -6.97
N TRP A 88 -18.49 -6.71 -8.20
CA TRP A 88 -18.45 -7.60 -9.36
C TRP A 88 -17.45 -7.06 -10.39
N SER A 89 -16.35 -7.77 -10.61
CA SER A 89 -15.31 -7.36 -11.55
C SER A 89 -14.94 -8.49 -12.51
N LYS A 90 -14.85 -8.17 -13.81
CA LYS A 90 -14.31 -9.09 -14.82
C LYS A 90 -12.80 -9.33 -14.67
N GLY A 91 -12.10 -8.47 -13.94
CA GLY A 91 -10.69 -8.59 -13.64
C GLY A 91 -10.44 -8.44 -12.14
N GLY A 92 -9.32 -7.82 -11.80
CA GLY A 92 -8.95 -7.56 -10.40
C GLY A 92 -9.83 -6.55 -9.67
N PRO A 93 -9.44 -6.18 -8.43
CA PRO A 93 -10.18 -5.19 -7.65
C PRO A 93 -10.21 -3.83 -8.37
N PRO A 94 -11.33 -3.08 -8.28
CA PRO A 94 -11.40 -1.72 -8.79
C PRO A 94 -10.37 -0.78 -8.14
N PRO A 95 -9.99 0.33 -8.80
CA PRO A 95 -9.10 1.33 -8.20
C PRO A 95 -9.62 1.85 -6.85
N GLY A 96 -8.72 2.01 -5.88
CA GLY A 96 -9.06 2.43 -4.52
C GLY A 96 -9.55 1.31 -3.60
N MET A 97 -9.66 0.09 -4.12
CA MET A 97 -10.00 -1.10 -3.35
C MET A 97 -8.84 -2.11 -3.36
N GLU A 98 -8.70 -2.86 -2.28
CA GLU A 98 -7.68 -3.88 -2.12
C GLU A 98 -8.29 -5.20 -1.67
N VAL A 99 -7.79 -6.29 -2.27
CA VAL A 99 -8.15 -7.65 -1.85
C VAL A 99 -7.42 -7.95 -0.55
N VAL A 100 -8.17 -8.16 0.52
CA VAL A 100 -7.64 -8.52 1.84
C VAL A 100 -7.57 -10.05 1.97
N LEU A 101 -8.56 -10.76 1.44
CA LEU A 101 -8.64 -12.22 1.55
C LEU A 101 -9.11 -12.82 0.22
N THR A 102 -8.46 -13.88 -0.24
CA THR A 102 -9.01 -14.74 -1.30
C THR A 102 -9.57 -15.99 -0.62
N ILE A 103 -10.85 -16.26 -0.79
CA ILE A 103 -11.55 -17.36 -0.11
C ILE A 103 -11.58 -18.61 -1.00
N GLY A 104 -11.74 -18.44 -2.32
CA GLY A 104 -11.80 -19.57 -3.23
C GLY A 104 -12.27 -19.14 -4.61
N SER A 105 -12.83 -20.08 -5.36
CA SER A 105 -13.46 -19.83 -6.66
C SER A 105 -14.75 -20.63 -6.76
N GLY A 106 -15.61 -20.23 -7.69
CA GLY A 106 -16.85 -20.95 -7.95
C GLY A 106 -17.51 -20.52 -9.24
N TRP A 107 -18.68 -21.11 -9.50
CA TRP A 107 -19.39 -20.92 -10.76
C TRP A 107 -20.90 -20.89 -10.56
N GLY A 108 -21.59 -20.12 -11.40
CA GLY A 108 -23.05 -20.04 -11.44
C GLY A 108 -23.54 -20.28 -12.86
N LYS A 109 -24.49 -21.21 -13.04
CA LYS A 109 -25.11 -21.50 -14.33
C LYS A 109 -26.62 -21.26 -14.30
N SER A 110 -27.17 -20.70 -15.38
CA SER A 110 -28.61 -20.66 -15.65
C SER A 110 -28.85 -20.38 -17.13
N ASN A 111 -30.09 -20.55 -17.58
CA ASN A 111 -30.55 -20.08 -18.88
C ASN A 111 -30.76 -18.54 -18.93
N ASP A 112 -30.92 -17.89 -17.78
CA ASP A 112 -30.92 -16.43 -17.64
C ASP A 112 -29.54 -15.94 -17.14
N PRO A 113 -28.85 -15.05 -17.88
CA PRO A 113 -27.61 -14.44 -17.42
C PRO A 113 -27.70 -13.80 -16.02
N ASN A 114 -28.83 -13.18 -15.67
CA ASN A 114 -28.98 -12.48 -14.39
C ASN A 114 -29.07 -13.47 -13.23
N GLU A 115 -29.85 -14.54 -13.42
CA GLU A 115 -29.95 -15.61 -12.43
C GLU A 115 -28.60 -16.34 -12.25
N ALA A 116 -27.88 -16.60 -13.34
CA ALA A 116 -26.54 -17.19 -13.27
C ALA A 116 -25.57 -16.31 -12.46
N ARG A 117 -25.65 -14.99 -12.62
CA ARG A 117 -24.88 -14.03 -11.79
C ARG A 117 -25.33 -14.02 -10.34
N GLN A 118 -26.63 -14.08 -10.09
CA GLN A 118 -27.18 -14.12 -8.74
C GLN A 118 -26.76 -15.38 -8.00
N ASN A 119 -26.80 -16.54 -8.66
CA ASN A 119 -26.32 -17.81 -8.13
C ASN A 119 -24.85 -17.75 -7.74
N LEU A 120 -24.01 -17.13 -8.58
CA LEU A 120 -22.59 -16.94 -8.26
C LEU A 120 -22.39 -15.96 -7.09
N THR A 121 -23.17 -14.89 -7.05
CA THR A 121 -23.13 -13.90 -5.96
C THR A 121 -23.57 -14.50 -4.64
N ASN A 122 -24.61 -15.32 -4.64
CA ASN A 122 -25.10 -16.00 -3.45
C ASN A 122 -24.06 -16.99 -2.91
N GLN A 123 -23.44 -17.80 -3.77
CA GLN A 123 -22.33 -18.67 -3.38
C GLN A 123 -21.17 -17.89 -2.76
N ALA A 124 -20.76 -16.77 -3.38
CA ALA A 124 -19.71 -15.92 -2.83
C ALA A 124 -20.07 -15.43 -1.41
N ARG A 125 -21.30 -14.97 -1.21
CA ARG A 125 -21.80 -14.49 0.10
C ARG A 125 -21.88 -15.61 1.13
N GLU A 126 -22.32 -16.81 0.74
CA GLU A 126 -22.36 -17.98 1.61
C GLU A 126 -20.97 -18.38 2.10
N MET A 127 -19.94 -18.17 1.27
CA MET A 127 -18.53 -18.33 1.66
C MET A 127 -17.95 -17.13 2.41
N GLY A 128 -18.74 -16.08 2.70
CA GLY A 128 -18.29 -14.88 3.41
C GLY A 128 -17.51 -13.90 2.54
N ALA A 129 -17.52 -14.06 1.21
CA ALA A 129 -16.92 -13.11 0.29
C ALA A 129 -17.86 -11.92 0.03
N ASN A 130 -17.27 -10.74 -0.14
CA ASN A 130 -18.00 -9.51 -0.50
C ASN A 130 -17.72 -9.07 -1.95
N ALA A 131 -16.86 -9.82 -2.66
CA ALA A 131 -16.47 -9.56 -4.02
C ALA A 131 -16.34 -10.85 -4.84
N VAL A 132 -16.73 -10.75 -6.11
CA VAL A 132 -16.43 -11.71 -7.16
C VAL A 132 -15.51 -11.02 -8.19
N LEU A 133 -14.31 -11.56 -8.36
CA LEU A 133 -13.24 -11.02 -9.21
C LEU A 133 -12.87 -12.01 -10.31
N ASN A 134 -12.18 -11.51 -11.34
CA ASN A 134 -11.71 -12.30 -12.48
C ASN A 134 -12.84 -13.11 -13.15
N VAL A 135 -14.03 -12.50 -13.25
CA VAL A 135 -15.22 -13.15 -13.83
C VAL A 135 -15.00 -13.47 -15.30
N THR A 136 -15.11 -14.75 -15.62
CA THR A 136 -15.23 -15.28 -16.99
C THR A 136 -16.67 -15.72 -17.25
N MET A 137 -17.07 -15.73 -18.51
CA MET A 137 -18.41 -16.16 -18.93
C MET A 137 -18.31 -17.07 -20.13
N ASP A 138 -18.78 -18.30 -19.96
CA ASP A 138 -18.98 -19.27 -21.03
C ASP A 138 -20.45 -19.37 -21.39
N LYS A 139 -20.71 -19.68 -22.66
CA LYS A 139 -22.06 -19.82 -23.20
C LYS A 139 -22.11 -21.02 -24.13
N TRP A 140 -23.04 -21.91 -23.89
CA TRP A 140 -23.31 -23.05 -24.77
C TRP A 140 -24.80 -23.33 -24.84
N THR A 141 -25.22 -24.25 -25.71
CA THR A 141 -26.60 -24.67 -25.83
C THR A 141 -26.74 -26.08 -25.29
N GLU A 142 -27.68 -26.28 -24.37
CA GLU A 142 -27.94 -27.57 -23.74
C GLU A 142 -29.39 -27.98 -24.01
N SER A 143 -29.56 -29.24 -24.40
CA SER A 143 -30.86 -29.89 -24.50
C SER A 143 -31.15 -30.63 -23.20
N GLN A 144 -32.30 -30.38 -22.60
CA GLN A 144 -32.70 -31.16 -21.43
C GLN A 144 -33.05 -32.60 -21.83
N PRO A 145 -32.78 -33.60 -20.98
CA PRO A 145 -33.25 -34.95 -21.19
C PRO A 145 -34.76 -34.96 -21.45
N PHE A 146 -35.20 -35.64 -22.50
CA PHE A 146 -36.62 -35.77 -22.86
C PHE A 146 -37.30 -34.48 -23.37
N SER A 147 -36.55 -33.42 -23.69
CA SER A 147 -37.08 -32.18 -24.26
C SER A 147 -36.53 -31.90 -25.66
N ASN A 148 -37.40 -31.45 -26.56
CA ASN A 148 -37.01 -30.96 -27.89
C ASN A 148 -36.55 -29.48 -27.86
N TYR A 149 -36.58 -28.85 -26.68
CA TYR A 149 -36.15 -27.46 -26.51
C TYR A 149 -34.67 -27.39 -26.15
N CYS A 150 -33.94 -26.58 -26.91
CA CYS A 150 -32.56 -26.22 -26.66
C CYS A 150 -32.52 -24.88 -25.95
N SER A 151 -31.96 -24.84 -24.74
CA SER A 151 -31.79 -23.60 -24.00
C SER A 151 -30.33 -23.16 -24.04
N THR A 152 -30.15 -21.85 -24.20
CA THR A 152 -28.84 -21.24 -24.09
C THR A 152 -28.46 -21.19 -22.61
N MET A 153 -27.38 -21.85 -22.23
CA MET A 153 -26.82 -21.81 -20.89
C MET A 153 -25.75 -20.72 -20.82
N HIS A 154 -25.82 -19.95 -19.74
CA HIS A 154 -24.81 -18.97 -19.34
C HIS A 154 -24.14 -19.47 -18.07
N CYS A 155 -22.82 -19.65 -18.12
CA CYS A 155 -22.03 -20.00 -16.94
C CYS A 155 -21.02 -18.91 -16.65
N PHE A 156 -21.06 -18.38 -15.43
CA PHE A 156 -20.06 -17.45 -14.93
C PHE A 156 -19.15 -18.21 -13.97
N SER A 157 -17.83 -18.08 -14.14
CA SER A 157 -16.86 -18.59 -13.18
C SER A 157 -15.92 -17.48 -12.73
N ALA A 158 -15.54 -17.49 -11.45
CA ALA A 158 -14.82 -16.38 -10.85
C ALA A 158 -14.14 -16.74 -9.52
N GLU A 159 -13.29 -15.84 -9.05
CA GLU A 159 -12.65 -15.90 -7.74
C GLU A 159 -13.44 -15.11 -6.70
N PHE A 160 -13.60 -15.69 -5.51
CA PHE A 160 -14.26 -15.08 -4.36
C PHE A 160 -13.24 -14.43 -3.45
N ALA A 161 -13.48 -13.16 -3.15
CA ALA A 161 -12.57 -12.35 -2.37
C ALA A 161 -13.30 -11.48 -1.33
N VAL A 162 -12.60 -11.16 -0.26
CA VAL A 162 -12.92 -10.05 0.62
C VAL A 162 -12.09 -8.86 0.19
N VAL A 163 -12.76 -7.83 -0.28
CA VAL A 163 -12.19 -6.57 -0.71
C VAL A 163 -12.54 -5.49 0.31
N LYS A 164 -11.58 -4.61 0.62
CA LYS A 164 -11.80 -3.43 1.47
C LYS A 164 -11.44 -2.17 0.69
N VAL A 165 -12.14 -1.08 0.98
CA VAL A 165 -11.87 0.24 0.41
C VAL A 165 -10.77 0.89 1.24
N ILE A 166 -9.70 1.36 0.59
CA ILE A 166 -8.66 2.14 1.27
C ILE A 166 -9.17 3.59 1.34
N SER A 167 -9.62 4.01 2.51
CA SER A 167 -9.99 5.41 2.75
C SER A 167 -9.02 6.03 3.76
N SER A 168 -8.97 7.36 3.83
CA SER A 168 -8.15 8.08 4.82
C SER A 168 -9.08 8.79 5.79
N SER A 169 -8.95 8.47 7.08
CA SER A 169 -9.64 9.21 8.13
C SER A 169 -8.64 9.82 9.09
N SER A 170 -9.03 10.94 9.68
CA SER A 170 -8.28 11.61 10.75
C SER A 170 -9.10 11.71 12.04
N ASP A 171 -10.25 11.04 12.07
CA ASP A 171 -11.06 10.92 13.27
C ASP A 171 -10.51 9.78 14.15
N PRO A 172 -10.09 10.08 15.40
CA PRO A 172 -9.49 9.07 16.27
C PRO A 172 -10.43 7.89 16.58
N GLU A 173 -11.75 8.11 16.64
CA GLU A 173 -12.70 7.05 16.94
C GLU A 173 -12.83 6.08 15.77
N VAL A 174 -12.86 6.61 14.54
CA VAL A 174 -12.92 5.81 13.31
C VAL A 174 -11.65 5.00 13.11
N ILE A 175 -10.49 5.61 13.37
CA ILE A 175 -9.19 4.93 13.27
C ILE A 175 -9.11 3.78 14.28
N ALA A 176 -9.43 4.04 15.55
CA ALA A 176 -9.38 3.02 16.61
C ALA A 176 -10.34 1.85 16.31
N ARG A 177 -11.54 2.13 15.81
CA ARG A 177 -12.49 1.08 15.40
C ARG A 177 -11.95 0.25 14.24
N ALA A 178 -11.41 0.88 13.21
CA ALA A 178 -10.83 0.18 12.07
C ALA A 178 -9.65 -0.71 12.47
N GLU A 179 -8.79 -0.23 13.38
CA GLU A 179 -7.69 -1.01 13.95
C GLU A 179 -8.20 -2.22 14.75
N GLN A 180 -9.23 -2.05 15.57
CA GLN A 180 -9.86 -3.15 16.31
C GLN A 180 -10.47 -4.20 15.39
N GLU A 181 -11.15 -3.78 14.32
CA GLU A 181 -11.72 -4.69 13.32
C GLU A 181 -10.62 -5.50 12.60
N MET A 182 -9.51 -4.86 12.22
CA MET A 182 -8.36 -5.55 11.64
C MET A 182 -7.68 -6.51 12.62
N GLN A 183 -7.55 -6.11 13.88
CA GLN A 183 -6.97 -6.95 14.93
C GLN A 183 -7.84 -8.19 15.17
N ALA A 184 -9.16 -8.00 15.30
CA ALA A 184 -10.10 -9.10 15.46
C ALA A 184 -10.07 -10.08 14.27
N LEU A 185 -9.96 -9.55 13.04
CA LEU A 185 -9.81 -10.39 11.83
C LEU A 185 -8.50 -11.18 11.86
N THR A 186 -7.40 -10.55 12.28
CA THR A 186 -6.09 -11.19 12.39
C THR A 186 -6.09 -12.27 13.48
N ASP A 187 -6.71 -11.98 14.63
CA ASP A 187 -6.83 -12.92 15.74
C ASP A 187 -7.73 -14.10 15.37
N TRP A 188 -8.86 -13.85 14.71
CA TRP A 188 -9.71 -14.91 14.17
C TRP A 188 -8.97 -15.77 13.15
N TRP A 189 -8.22 -15.15 12.24
CA TRP A 189 -7.40 -15.85 11.25
C TRP A 189 -6.37 -16.78 11.90
N ASN A 190 -5.63 -16.28 12.89
CA ASN A 190 -4.61 -17.05 13.59
C ASN A 190 -5.20 -18.19 14.43
N ASN A 191 -6.47 -18.10 14.82
CA ASN A 191 -7.17 -19.10 15.62
C ASN A 191 -8.04 -20.06 14.80
N LEU A 192 -8.05 -19.94 13.46
CA LEU A 192 -8.74 -20.91 12.61
C LEU A 192 -8.08 -22.29 12.77
N PRO A 193 -8.84 -23.36 13.08
CA PRO A 193 -8.29 -24.70 13.08
C PRO A 193 -7.78 -25.02 11.67
N VAL A 194 -6.53 -25.46 11.56
CA VAL A 194 -5.95 -25.92 10.30
C VAL A 194 -6.88 -27.00 9.75
N GLN A 195 -7.49 -26.76 8.59
CA GLN A 195 -8.35 -27.73 7.92
C GLN A 195 -7.54 -29.01 7.72
N PRO A 196 -7.99 -30.18 8.20
CA PRO A 196 -7.28 -31.42 7.95
C PRO A 196 -7.29 -31.68 6.44
N VAL A 197 -6.10 -31.72 5.83
CA VAL A 197 -5.92 -32.16 4.45
C VAL A 197 -6.50 -33.57 4.35
N ARG A 198 -7.60 -33.74 3.61
CA ARG A 198 -8.22 -35.05 3.41
C ARG A 198 -7.27 -35.91 2.55
N PRO A 199 -6.76 -37.04 3.05
CA PRO A 199 -5.75 -37.82 2.35
C PRO A 199 -6.30 -38.69 1.20
N ASP A 200 -7.60 -38.64 0.89
CA ASP A 200 -8.29 -39.61 0.03
C ASP A 200 -8.63 -39.12 -1.40
N ASN A 201 -8.26 -37.89 -1.80
CA ASN A 201 -8.45 -37.44 -3.18
C ASN A 201 -7.14 -36.90 -3.81
N PRO A 202 -6.43 -37.70 -4.64
CA PRO A 202 -5.23 -37.28 -5.35
C PRO A 202 -5.46 -36.21 -6.43
N TRP A 203 -6.72 -35.96 -6.81
CA TRP A 203 -7.14 -34.91 -7.75
C TRP A 203 -7.87 -33.76 -7.05
N ALA A 204 -7.89 -33.72 -5.71
CA ALA A 204 -8.21 -32.50 -4.99
C ALA A 204 -7.01 -31.55 -5.09
N GLU A 205 -6.76 -31.04 -6.29
CA GLU A 205 -5.98 -29.81 -6.42
C GLU A 205 -6.65 -28.77 -5.53
N SER A 206 -5.93 -28.33 -4.49
CA SER A 206 -6.15 -27.19 -3.59
C SER A 206 -7.31 -26.26 -3.97
N ALA A 207 -8.55 -26.73 -3.87
CA ALA A 207 -9.73 -25.95 -4.17
C ALA A 207 -9.99 -25.05 -2.99
N GLY A 208 -9.44 -23.84 -3.04
CA GLY A 208 -9.71 -22.78 -2.07
C GLY A 208 -8.84 -22.86 -0.81
N GLU A 209 -7.51 -22.88 -0.97
CA GLU A 209 -6.67 -22.37 0.13
C GLU A 209 -7.05 -20.91 0.34
N THR A 210 -7.84 -20.64 1.40
CA THR A 210 -8.07 -19.28 1.84
C THR A 210 -6.71 -18.66 2.10
N ARG A 211 -6.34 -17.65 1.33
CA ARG A 211 -5.03 -17.01 1.44
C ARG A 211 -5.21 -15.58 1.86
N LEU A 212 -4.67 -15.25 3.03
CA LEU A 212 -4.48 -13.86 3.42
C LEU A 212 -3.54 -13.21 2.40
N VAL A 213 -4.02 -12.14 1.76
CA VAL A 213 -3.19 -11.38 0.83
C VAL A 213 -2.45 -10.35 1.67
N ASP A 214 -1.13 -10.49 1.77
CA ASP A 214 -0.30 -9.47 2.41
C ASP A 214 -0.58 -8.09 1.78
N PRO A 215 -0.85 -7.04 2.58
CA PRO A 215 -1.18 -5.73 2.06
C PRO A 215 -0.05 -5.24 1.14
N ALA A 216 -0.42 -4.72 -0.04
CA ALA A 216 0.46 -4.46 -1.18
C ALA A 216 1.66 -3.55 -0.87
N LYS A 217 1.66 -2.86 0.29
CA LYS A 217 2.76 -1.99 0.73
C LYS A 217 4.08 -2.73 1.02
N VAL A 218 4.10 -4.05 1.20
CA VAL A 218 5.37 -4.78 1.40
C VAL A 218 6.09 -5.07 0.07
N LYS A 219 5.37 -5.11 -1.06
CA LYS A 219 5.99 -5.36 -2.38
C LYS A 219 6.83 -4.17 -2.88
N LEU A 220 6.46 -2.94 -2.52
CA LEU A 220 7.19 -1.75 -2.95
C LEU A 220 8.54 -1.62 -2.24
N VAL A 221 8.58 -1.94 -0.94
CA VAL A 221 9.81 -1.86 -0.14
C VAL A 221 10.81 -2.94 -0.55
N LEU A 222 10.37 -4.19 -0.72
CA LEU A 222 11.28 -5.29 -1.13
C LEU A 222 11.83 -5.14 -2.56
N GLY A 223 11.07 -4.53 -3.48
CA GLY A 223 11.49 -4.27 -4.86
C GLY A 223 12.48 -3.10 -4.98
N LEU A 224 12.28 -2.04 -4.21
CA LEU A 224 13.16 -0.86 -4.21
C LEU A 224 14.56 -1.17 -3.67
N PHE A 225 14.68 -2.04 -2.66
CA PHE A 225 15.99 -2.45 -2.14
C PHE A 225 16.82 -3.30 -3.12
N LYS A 226 16.19 -4.10 -3.99
CA LYS A 226 16.91 -4.92 -4.99
C LYS A 226 17.51 -4.09 -6.14
N SER A 227 16.89 -2.97 -6.49
CA SER A 227 17.36 -2.09 -7.59
C SER A 227 18.52 -1.17 -7.15
N TRP A 228 18.43 -0.61 -5.94
CA TRP A 228 19.46 0.31 -5.44
C TRP A 228 20.74 -0.40 -5.04
N THR A 229 20.65 -1.62 -4.50
CA THR A 229 21.83 -2.43 -4.18
C THR A 229 22.60 -2.84 -5.44
N TRP A 230 21.92 -3.26 -6.52
CA TRP A 230 22.59 -3.65 -7.76
C TRP A 230 23.27 -2.47 -8.47
N THR A 231 22.65 -1.29 -8.43
CA THR A 231 23.23 -0.06 -9.01
C THR A 231 24.44 0.42 -8.21
N PHE A 232 24.37 0.39 -6.87
CA PHE A 232 25.52 0.71 -6.00
C PHE A 232 26.68 -0.26 -6.21
N VAL A 233 26.44 -1.57 -6.27
CA VAL A 233 27.48 -2.58 -6.54
C VAL A 233 28.14 -2.35 -7.90
N ARG A 234 27.37 -1.94 -8.91
CA ARG A 234 27.90 -1.70 -10.26
C ARG A 234 28.75 -0.43 -10.33
N ILE A 235 28.34 0.65 -9.67
CA ILE A 235 29.10 1.92 -9.62
C ILE A 235 30.39 1.74 -8.80
N PHE A 236 30.29 1.16 -7.60
CA PHE A 236 31.46 0.97 -6.73
C PHE A 236 32.41 -0.09 -7.29
N GLY A 237 31.90 -1.16 -7.92
CA GLY A 237 32.73 -2.19 -8.55
C GLY A 237 33.56 -1.65 -9.72
N GLN A 238 32.98 -0.79 -10.57
CA GLN A 238 33.75 -0.15 -11.65
C GLN A 238 34.75 0.88 -11.12
N SER A 239 34.41 1.61 -10.05
CA SER A 239 35.34 2.54 -9.38
C SER A 239 36.53 1.81 -8.75
N LEU A 240 36.29 0.66 -8.08
CA LEU A 240 37.36 -0.15 -7.48
C LEU A 240 38.32 -0.74 -8.53
N LEU A 241 37.78 -1.21 -9.66
CA LEU A 241 38.59 -1.70 -10.78
C LEU A 241 39.42 -0.59 -11.42
N TYR A 242 38.87 0.62 -11.52
CA TYR A 242 39.59 1.78 -12.04
C TYR A 242 40.74 2.19 -11.13
N LEU A 243 40.50 2.28 -9.81
CA LEU A 243 41.54 2.57 -8.82
C LEU A 243 42.60 1.47 -8.75
N GLY A 244 42.20 0.20 -8.85
CA GLY A 244 43.13 -0.93 -8.90
C GLY A 244 44.04 -0.90 -10.14
N ARG A 245 43.49 -0.56 -11.33
CA ARG A 245 44.29 -0.37 -12.55
C ARG A 245 45.27 0.80 -12.42
N LEU A 246 44.85 1.89 -11.79
CA LEU A 246 45.71 3.05 -11.56
C LEU A 246 46.87 2.69 -10.60
N ALA A 247 46.57 2.01 -9.49
CA ALA A 247 47.57 1.55 -8.54
C ALA A 247 48.57 0.57 -9.17
N PHE A 248 48.08 -0.38 -9.98
CA PHE A 248 48.94 -1.33 -10.69
C PHE A 248 49.89 -0.64 -11.68
N LYS A 249 49.41 0.40 -12.39
CA LYS A 249 50.23 1.19 -13.30
C LYS A 249 51.35 1.92 -12.56
N VAL A 250 51.03 2.55 -11.42
CA VAL A 250 52.01 3.26 -10.58
C VAL A 250 53.05 2.29 -10.01
N VAL A 251 52.63 1.13 -9.50
CA VAL A 251 53.55 0.10 -8.97
C VAL A 251 54.47 -0.44 -10.07
N ARG A 252 53.93 -0.71 -11.27
CA ARG A 252 54.71 -1.16 -12.43
C ARG A 252 55.74 -0.11 -12.86
N GLU A 253 55.40 1.17 -12.87
CA GLU A 253 56.32 2.26 -13.20
C GLU A 253 57.43 2.43 -12.13
N ARG A 254 57.11 2.24 -10.85
CA ARG A 254 58.08 2.26 -9.74
C ARG A 254 59.03 1.06 -9.75
N LEU A 255 58.56 -0.12 -10.13
CA LEU A 255 59.41 -1.31 -10.29
C LEU A 255 60.29 -1.21 -11.53
N ALA A 256 59.80 -0.61 -12.62
CA ALA A 256 60.61 -0.32 -13.80
C ALA A 256 61.71 0.71 -13.51
N SER A 257 61.47 1.69 -12.62
CA SER A 257 62.48 2.69 -12.25
C SER A 257 63.52 2.17 -11.24
N SER A 258 63.19 1.18 -10.39
CA SER A 258 64.16 0.58 -9.46
C SER A 258 65.12 -0.41 -10.13
N SER A 259 64.80 -0.90 -11.33
CA SER A 259 65.67 -1.81 -12.10
C SER A 259 66.82 -1.10 -12.84
N GLY A 260 66.89 0.24 -12.80
CA GLY A 260 67.89 1.04 -13.52
C GLY A 260 69.09 1.53 -12.70
N ALA A 261 69.17 1.22 -11.41
CA ALA A 261 70.20 1.75 -10.51
C ALA A 261 71.03 0.63 -9.86
N GLY A 262 71.93 0.01 -10.63
CA GLY A 262 72.85 -1.00 -10.13
C GLY A 262 74.15 -1.03 -10.92
N GLY A 263 75.13 -0.20 -10.52
CA GLY A 263 76.48 -0.26 -11.07
C GLY A 263 77.35 0.96 -10.80
N LYS A 264 77.84 1.14 -9.57
CA LYS A 264 79.11 1.85 -9.34
C LYS A 264 79.98 1.05 -8.37
N LYS A 265 81.11 0.62 -8.92
CA LYS A 265 82.22 -0.13 -8.32
C LYS A 265 82.96 0.76 -7.29
N PRO A 266 83.39 0.24 -6.13
CA PRO A 266 84.19 1.03 -5.20
C PRO A 266 85.65 1.11 -5.66
N GLU A 267 86.21 2.31 -5.69
CA GLU A 267 87.62 2.59 -5.92
C GLU A 267 88.30 2.77 -4.55
N ALA A 268 89.36 2.00 -4.31
CA ALA A 268 90.14 2.00 -3.08
C ALA A 268 91.16 3.15 -3.06
N PRO A 269 91.61 3.61 -1.88
CA PRO A 269 92.55 4.73 -1.78
C PRO A 269 94.00 4.24 -1.93
N GLY A 270 94.81 4.98 -2.69
CA GLY A 270 96.26 4.79 -2.80
C GLY A 270 96.96 6.14 -2.97
N GLU A 271 97.72 6.47 -1.91
CA GLU A 271 98.82 7.44 -1.74
C GLU A 271 98.76 8.85 -2.35
#